data_AF-A0A7T1HIS3-F1
#
_entry.id   AF-A0A7T1HIS3-F1
#
_cell.length_a   1.000
_cell.length_b   1.000
_cell.length_c   1.000
_cell.angle_alpha   90.00
_cell.angle_beta   90.00
_cell.angle_gamma   90.00
#
_symmetry.space_group_name_H-M   'P 1'
#
loop_
_entity.id
_entity.type
_entity.pdbx_description
1 polymer ?
#
loop_
_entity_poly.entity_id
_entity_poly.type
_entity_poly.pdbx_seq_one_letter_code
_entity_poly.pdbx_strand_id
1 'polypeptide(L)'
;MGQTERTTFLTQGGWSDHREPGWLEIDLVAHCGGRMQGPFLWTLVATDIATGWSESLPILVRDGAVVLTALQLIRRQLPFPLRGIDADNDPVFMNSLMEAWCDRPGHQIVLTRSRAYQSNDQAWVEQKNGMLVRRVVGYQRLEGLEAAQVLGELYGALRLFTNLFQPSFKLKSSERDGGRIKRQHHPPRTPLQRLLAIGVLSEATAEHWRELQRRSDPVALLTTIRRCQGQLAVLASGEQGSALQASRTDRDLAAENRSLEVFLGGLQTLWQTNQPRRRKPKPRTGKRTRPDPFAADVERIEQWLQAEPQLQAKALLERLIRHNPDHYGARHLRTLQRRLRGYRLQWIENEMATLVADRPSGLEDAQSGEKPVLPGVN
;
A
#
# COMPACT_ATOMS: atom_id res chain seq x y z
N MET A 1 -35.67 13.57 -12.07
CA MET A 1 -34.48 12.88 -12.62
C MET A 1 -33.27 13.44 -11.88
N GLY A 2 -32.55 12.62 -11.10
CA GLY A 2 -31.41 13.11 -10.34
C GLY A 2 -30.23 13.40 -11.26
N GLN A 3 -29.71 14.63 -11.23
CA GLN A 3 -28.46 14.96 -11.89
C GLN A 3 -27.33 14.23 -11.17
N THR A 4 -26.55 13.44 -11.90
CA THR A 4 -25.30 12.89 -11.39
C THR A 4 -24.31 14.05 -11.28
N GLU A 5 -24.11 14.57 -10.07
CA GLU A 5 -23.01 15.51 -9.80
C GLU A 5 -21.69 14.87 -10.25
N ARG A 6 -21.04 15.49 -11.24
CA ARG A 6 -19.71 15.07 -11.67
C ARG A 6 -18.73 15.62 -10.65
N THR A 7 -18.23 14.76 -9.76
CA THR A 7 -17.18 15.10 -8.79
C THR A 7 -16.00 15.77 -9.50
N THR A 8 -15.71 17.01 -9.13
CA THR A 8 -14.69 17.83 -9.80
C THR A 8 -13.31 17.51 -9.24
N PHE A 9 -12.58 16.59 -9.88
CA PHE A 9 -11.17 16.34 -9.54
C PHE A 9 -10.33 17.61 -9.75
N LEU A 10 -9.70 18.08 -8.67
CA LEU A 10 -8.80 19.23 -8.71
C LEU A 10 -7.54 18.88 -9.50
N THR A 11 -7.24 19.67 -10.53
CA THR A 11 -5.98 19.60 -11.29
C THR A 11 -4.88 20.32 -10.54
N GLN A 12 -3.73 19.65 -10.36
CA GLN A 12 -2.53 20.14 -9.70
C GLN A 12 -2.27 21.65 -9.87
N GLY A 13 -2.23 22.40 -8.77
CA GLY A 13 -1.85 23.81 -8.75
C GLY A 13 -0.55 24.00 -8.00
N GLY A 14 0.58 24.11 -8.70
CA GLY A 14 1.85 24.63 -8.16
C GLY A 14 2.32 24.06 -6.82
N TRP A 15 2.49 22.74 -6.71
CA TRP A 15 2.80 22.09 -5.42
C TRP A 15 4.20 22.37 -4.85
N SER A 16 4.98 23.22 -5.52
CA SER A 16 6.26 23.77 -5.06
C SER A 16 6.19 24.50 -3.71
N ASP A 17 5.00 24.96 -3.30
CA ASP A 17 4.80 25.73 -2.07
C ASP A 17 4.37 24.89 -0.85
N HIS A 18 4.13 23.58 -1.00
CA HIS A 18 3.82 22.70 0.14
C HIS A 18 5.07 22.43 1.01
N ARG A 19 5.26 23.31 1.99
CA ARG A 19 6.33 23.22 3.00
C ARG A 19 6.00 22.31 4.17
N GLU A 20 4.71 22.04 4.40
CA GLU A 20 4.24 21.09 5.40
C GLU A 20 4.25 19.65 4.86
N PRO A 21 4.56 18.64 5.69
CA PRO A 21 4.42 17.24 5.31
C PRO A 21 2.96 16.76 5.40
N GLY A 22 2.70 15.63 4.76
CA GLY A 22 1.39 15.01 4.61
C GLY A 22 0.87 15.02 3.17
N TRP A 23 1.70 15.37 2.19
CA TRP A 23 1.33 15.56 0.79
C TRP A 23 2.11 14.57 -0.06
N LEU A 24 1.48 13.44 -0.42
CA LEU A 24 2.13 12.31 -1.06
C LEU A 24 1.92 12.30 -2.58
N GLU A 25 2.99 12.17 -3.36
CA GLU A 25 2.90 11.62 -4.72
C GLU A 25 2.91 10.09 -4.65
N ILE A 26 2.03 9.42 -5.39
CA ILE A 26 1.93 7.95 -5.42
C ILE A 26 1.98 7.39 -6.84
N ASP A 27 2.56 6.19 -6.99
CA ASP A 27 2.63 5.47 -8.27
C ASP A 27 2.73 3.94 -8.08
N LEU A 28 2.45 3.16 -9.13
CA LEU A 28 2.62 1.71 -9.21
C LEU A 28 3.76 1.31 -10.17
N VAL A 29 4.83 0.73 -9.62
CA VAL A 29 5.93 0.15 -10.42
C VAL A 29 5.68 -1.34 -10.70
N ALA A 30 5.69 -1.74 -11.96
CA ALA A 30 5.51 -3.13 -12.41
C ALA A 30 6.81 -3.95 -12.37
N HIS A 31 6.77 -5.15 -11.77
CA HIS A 31 7.86 -6.14 -11.80
C HIS A 31 7.62 -7.19 -12.89
N CYS A 32 7.53 -6.73 -14.14
CA CYS A 32 7.00 -7.54 -15.24
C CYS A 32 8.06 -8.18 -16.16
N GLY A 33 9.36 -7.95 -15.93
CA GLY A 33 10.44 -8.46 -16.78
C GLY A 33 10.44 -7.89 -18.22
N GLY A 34 9.88 -6.69 -18.41
CA GLY A 34 9.73 -6.06 -19.73
C GLY A 34 8.56 -6.58 -20.58
N ARG A 35 7.70 -7.46 -20.03
CA ARG A 35 6.51 -7.99 -20.71
C ARG A 35 5.28 -7.83 -19.81
N MET A 36 4.23 -7.15 -20.27
CA MET A 36 3.02 -6.87 -19.45
C MET A 36 1.99 -8.00 -19.45
N GLN A 37 2.32 -9.18 -20.01
CA GLN A 37 1.45 -10.36 -20.03
C GLN A 37 1.64 -11.23 -18.75
N GLY A 38 0.62 -12.01 -18.40
CA GLY A 38 0.66 -12.93 -17.25
C GLY A 38 0.52 -12.23 -15.89
N PRO A 39 0.53 -13.00 -14.79
CA PRO A 39 0.62 -12.44 -13.44
C PRO A 39 2.01 -11.81 -13.23
N PHE A 40 2.09 -10.79 -12.39
CA PHE A 40 3.33 -10.22 -11.86
C PHE A 40 3.01 -9.27 -10.71
N LEU A 41 3.99 -9.06 -9.84
CA LEU A 41 3.89 -8.14 -8.71
C LEU A 41 4.02 -6.68 -9.16
N TRP A 42 3.38 -5.82 -8.38
CA TRP A 42 3.52 -4.38 -8.47
C TRP A 42 4.09 -3.85 -7.14
N THR A 43 4.63 -2.63 -7.14
CA THR A 43 4.96 -1.90 -5.92
C THR A 43 4.22 -0.58 -5.93
N LEU A 44 3.41 -0.36 -4.89
CA LEU A 44 2.94 0.97 -4.54
C LEU A 44 4.10 1.73 -3.91
N VAL A 45 4.49 2.84 -4.51
CA VAL A 45 5.42 3.82 -3.94
C VAL A 45 4.61 5.05 -3.55
N ALA A 46 4.90 5.60 -2.37
CA ALA A 46 4.31 6.85 -1.90
C ALA A 46 5.40 7.74 -1.31
N THR A 47 5.49 9.00 -1.75
CA THR A 47 6.55 9.94 -1.31
C THR A 47 5.98 11.30 -0.92
N ASP A 48 6.28 11.73 0.30
CA ASP A 48 5.96 13.08 0.78
C ASP A 48 6.82 14.15 0.09
N ILE A 49 6.17 15.14 -0.50
CA ILE A 49 6.84 16.20 -1.28
C ILE A 49 7.71 17.08 -0.39
N ALA A 50 7.26 17.45 0.81
CA ALA A 50 7.97 18.36 1.70
C ALA A 50 9.30 17.78 2.21
N THR A 51 9.25 16.55 2.73
CA THR A 51 10.36 15.86 3.40
C THR A 51 11.11 14.87 2.51
N GLY A 52 10.50 14.41 1.40
CA GLY A 52 11.00 13.28 0.63
C GLY A 52 10.94 11.96 1.41
N TRP A 53 10.09 11.85 2.43
CA TRP A 53 9.82 10.60 3.15
C TRP A 53 9.11 9.63 2.20
N SER A 54 9.60 8.39 2.08
CA SER A 54 9.02 7.42 1.14
C SER A 54 8.63 6.12 1.82
N GLU A 55 7.51 5.57 1.40
CA GLU A 55 7.01 4.26 1.78
C GLU A 55 6.77 3.43 0.52
N SER A 56 7.05 2.13 0.60
CA SER A 56 6.84 1.19 -0.51
C SER A 56 6.18 -0.09 -0.01
N LEU A 57 5.18 -0.60 -0.74
CA LEU A 57 4.51 -1.87 -0.42
C LEU A 57 4.34 -2.76 -1.65
N PRO A 58 4.50 -4.10 -1.52
CA PRO A 58 4.20 -5.04 -2.58
C PRO A 58 2.69 -5.15 -2.80
N ILE A 59 2.29 -5.25 -4.07
CA ILE A 59 0.89 -5.32 -4.52
C ILE A 59 0.76 -6.54 -5.44
N LEU A 60 0.08 -7.58 -4.96
CA LEU A 60 -0.11 -8.85 -5.69
C LEU A 60 -0.99 -8.70 -6.94
N VAL A 61 -1.96 -7.78 -6.90
CA VAL A 61 -2.93 -7.55 -7.97
C VAL A 61 -3.21 -6.06 -8.08
N ARG A 62 -3.09 -5.49 -9.29
CA ARG A 62 -3.46 -4.11 -9.60
C ARG A 62 -4.99 -3.94 -9.61
N ASP A 63 -5.56 -3.84 -8.42
CA ASP A 63 -6.98 -3.59 -8.14
C ASP A 63 -7.12 -2.45 -7.13
N GLY A 64 -8.07 -1.54 -7.38
CA GLY A 64 -8.22 -0.31 -6.58
C GLY A 64 -8.51 -0.55 -5.09
N ALA A 65 -9.14 -1.67 -4.72
CA ALA A 65 -9.37 -2.00 -3.30
C ALA A 65 -8.08 -2.51 -2.62
N VAL A 66 -7.21 -3.21 -3.36
CA VAL A 66 -5.90 -3.64 -2.86
C VAL A 66 -4.99 -2.43 -2.65
N VAL A 67 -4.94 -1.52 -3.63
CA VAL A 67 -4.17 -0.27 -3.57
C VAL A 67 -4.67 0.65 -2.46
N LEU A 68 -5.99 0.84 -2.33
CA LEU A 68 -6.59 1.61 -1.24
C LEU A 68 -6.18 1.04 0.13
N THR A 69 -6.22 -0.28 0.32
CA THR A 69 -5.83 -0.86 1.61
C THR A 69 -4.32 -0.67 1.87
N ALA A 70 -3.47 -0.78 0.84
CA ALA A 70 -2.06 -0.47 0.97
C ALA A 70 -1.80 1.00 1.36
N LEU A 71 -2.54 1.97 0.78
CA LEU A 71 -2.48 3.38 1.19
C LEU A 71 -2.94 3.60 2.64
N GLN A 72 -3.95 2.85 3.11
CA GLN A 72 -4.37 2.90 4.52
C GLN A 72 -3.30 2.36 5.47
N LEU A 73 -2.50 1.39 5.05
CA LEU A 73 -1.34 0.90 5.81
C LEU A 73 -0.20 1.91 5.81
N ILE A 74 0.09 2.54 4.67
CA ILE A 74 1.05 3.65 4.57
C ILE A 74 0.63 4.78 5.52
N ARG A 75 -0.62 5.27 5.43
CA ARG A 75 -1.16 6.32 6.33
C ARG A 75 -0.97 6.01 7.82
N ARG A 76 -1.04 4.73 8.22
CA ARG A 76 -0.83 4.31 9.62
C ARG A 76 0.65 4.32 10.06
N GLN A 77 1.59 4.26 9.12
CA GLN A 77 3.03 4.22 9.36
C GLN A 77 3.72 5.58 9.21
N LEU A 78 3.05 6.56 8.58
CA LEU A 78 3.59 7.91 8.42
C LEU A 78 3.83 8.58 9.79
N PRO A 79 4.92 9.37 9.91
CA PRO A 79 5.20 10.16 11.11
C PRO A 79 4.31 11.41 11.23
N PHE A 80 3.50 11.72 10.22
CA PHE A 80 2.64 12.91 10.12
C PHE A 80 1.25 12.57 9.55
N PRO A 81 0.23 13.42 9.76
CA PRO A 81 -1.09 13.24 9.14
C PRO A 81 -1.02 13.24 7.61
N LEU A 82 -1.79 12.35 6.97
CA LEU A 82 -1.98 12.37 5.51
C LEU A 82 -3.05 13.41 5.14
N ARG A 83 -2.63 14.48 4.47
CA ARG A 83 -3.42 15.65 4.05
C ARG A 83 -3.85 15.58 2.58
N GLY A 84 -3.04 14.99 1.72
CA GLY A 84 -3.37 14.86 0.31
C GLY A 84 -2.54 13.81 -0.41
N ILE A 85 -3.08 13.38 -1.54
CA ILE A 85 -2.52 12.36 -2.44
C ILE A 85 -2.60 12.94 -3.85
N ASP A 86 -1.47 13.07 -4.53
CA ASP A 86 -1.42 13.23 -5.97
C ASP A 86 -1.09 11.88 -6.63
N ALA A 87 -1.89 11.52 -7.63
CA ALA A 87 -1.75 10.29 -8.39
C ALA A 87 -1.84 10.60 -9.89
N ASP A 88 -1.39 9.66 -10.73
CA ASP A 88 -1.63 9.74 -12.15
C ASP A 88 -3.12 9.48 -12.46
N ASN A 89 -3.49 9.51 -13.74
CA ASN A 89 -4.87 9.23 -14.15
C ASN A 89 -5.18 7.70 -14.24
N ASP A 90 -4.40 6.83 -13.57
CA ASP A 90 -4.67 5.39 -13.53
C ASP A 90 -6.01 5.12 -12.80
N PRO A 91 -6.97 4.40 -13.42
CA PRO A 91 -8.21 3.97 -12.78
C PRO A 91 -8.03 3.17 -11.47
N VAL A 92 -6.83 2.64 -11.19
CA VAL A 92 -6.52 2.00 -9.90
C VAL A 92 -6.51 2.99 -8.73
N PHE A 93 -6.17 4.26 -8.98
CA PHE A 93 -6.24 5.35 -8.01
C PHE A 93 -7.52 6.17 -8.21
N MET A 94 -7.86 6.48 -9.47
CA MET A 94 -9.01 7.29 -9.85
C MET A 94 -10.30 6.47 -9.87
N ASN A 95 -10.79 6.10 -8.69
CA ASN A 95 -12.05 5.37 -8.51
C ASN A 95 -12.81 5.75 -7.23
N SER A 96 -14.10 5.44 -7.23
CA SER A 96 -15.04 5.80 -6.16
C SER A 96 -14.74 5.20 -4.78
N LEU A 97 -13.89 4.17 -4.65
CA LEU A 97 -13.45 3.69 -3.34
C LEU A 97 -12.37 4.61 -2.75
N MET A 98 -11.51 5.17 -3.59
CA MET A 98 -10.50 6.16 -3.19
C MET A 98 -11.18 7.47 -2.80
N GLU A 99 -12.06 7.98 -3.66
CA GLU A 99 -12.88 9.18 -3.41
C GLU A 99 -13.63 9.07 -2.07
N ALA A 100 -14.43 8.01 -1.88
CA ALA A 100 -15.21 7.82 -0.66
C ALA A 100 -14.37 7.56 0.61
N TRP A 101 -13.08 7.24 0.48
CA TRP A 101 -12.14 7.16 1.61
C TRP A 101 -11.52 8.53 1.92
N CYS A 102 -11.14 9.28 0.88
CA CYS A 102 -10.59 10.63 1.00
C CYS A 102 -11.61 11.63 1.57
N ASP A 103 -12.84 11.59 1.05
CA ASP A 103 -13.99 12.43 1.43
C ASP A 103 -14.63 12.02 2.77
N ARG A 104 -14.16 10.93 3.41
CA ARG A 104 -14.72 10.46 4.68
C ARG A 104 -14.63 11.59 5.73
N PRO A 105 -15.71 11.88 6.47
CA PRO A 105 -15.67 12.85 7.57
C PRO A 105 -14.50 12.59 8.53
N GLY A 106 -13.76 13.65 8.87
CA GLY A 106 -12.55 13.57 9.70
C GLY A 106 -11.30 13.02 8.99
N HIS A 107 -11.34 12.69 7.69
CA HIS A 107 -10.15 12.32 6.91
C HIS A 107 -9.61 13.48 6.08
N GLN A 108 -10.49 14.23 5.39
CA GLN A 108 -10.20 15.40 4.54
C GLN A 108 -8.89 15.25 3.74
N ILE A 109 -8.72 14.11 3.07
CA ILE A 109 -7.56 13.90 2.19
C ILE A 109 -7.88 14.56 0.86
N VAL A 110 -7.12 15.57 0.46
CA VAL A 110 -7.25 16.15 -0.87
C VAL A 110 -6.68 15.17 -1.90
N LEU A 111 -7.55 14.58 -2.72
CA LEU A 111 -7.14 13.76 -3.86
C LEU A 111 -6.99 14.65 -5.11
N THR A 112 -5.77 14.76 -5.61
CA THR A 112 -5.49 15.43 -6.89
C THR A 112 -5.00 14.45 -7.93
N ARG A 113 -5.06 14.93 -9.18
CA ARG A 113 -4.54 14.24 -10.34
C ARG A 113 -3.61 15.15 -11.12
N SER A 114 -2.56 14.55 -11.66
CA SER A 114 -1.63 15.20 -12.58
C SER A 114 -2.37 15.71 -13.83
N ARG A 115 -1.93 16.84 -14.38
CA ARG A 115 -2.57 17.43 -15.57
C ARG A 115 -2.28 16.60 -16.81
N ALA A 116 -3.27 16.50 -17.70
CA ALA A 116 -3.05 15.88 -19.00
C ALA A 116 -1.90 16.60 -19.73
N TYR A 117 -0.92 15.82 -20.20
CA TYR A 117 0.27 16.27 -20.95
C TYR A 117 1.29 17.14 -20.17
N GLN A 118 1.34 17.08 -18.83
CA GLN A 118 2.44 17.69 -18.05
C GLN A 118 3.30 16.64 -17.33
N SER A 119 4.33 16.11 -17.99
CA SER A 119 5.25 15.10 -17.43
C SER A 119 6.10 15.58 -16.23
N ASN A 120 6.11 16.88 -15.94
CA ASN A 120 6.82 17.44 -14.78
C ASN A 120 6.01 17.36 -13.48
N ASP A 121 4.71 17.02 -13.55
CA ASP A 121 3.82 17.04 -12.39
C ASP A 121 4.17 15.97 -11.35
N GLN A 122 4.78 14.84 -11.75
CA GLN A 122 5.10 13.67 -10.92
C GLN A 122 6.60 13.42 -10.71
N ALA A 123 7.43 14.46 -10.86
CA ALA A 123 8.88 14.32 -10.94
C ALA A 123 9.53 13.73 -9.67
N TRP A 124 8.89 13.84 -8.50
CA TRP A 124 9.46 13.32 -7.25
C TRP A 124 9.20 11.81 -7.10
N VAL A 125 7.99 11.34 -7.39
CA VAL A 125 7.71 9.89 -7.40
C VAL A 125 8.47 9.17 -8.52
N GLU A 126 8.60 9.74 -9.73
CA GLU A 126 9.43 9.15 -10.79
C GLU A 126 10.89 8.94 -10.35
N GLN A 127 11.49 9.95 -9.71
CA GLN A 127 12.85 9.85 -9.15
C GLN A 127 12.94 8.74 -8.09
N LYS A 128 11.92 8.64 -7.23
CA LYS A 128 11.86 7.64 -6.15
C LYS A 128 11.60 6.24 -6.66
N ASN A 129 10.82 6.05 -7.71
CA ASN A 129 10.67 4.77 -8.41
C ASN A 129 12.02 4.28 -8.97
N GLY A 130 12.78 5.20 -9.56
CA GLY A 130 14.15 4.93 -10.00
C GLY A 130 15.07 4.48 -8.85
N MET A 131 15.02 5.19 -7.72
CA MET A 131 15.95 5.00 -6.60
C MET A 131 15.58 3.83 -5.68
N LEU A 132 14.30 3.70 -5.31
CA LEU A 132 13.79 2.74 -4.31
C LEU A 132 13.35 1.40 -4.91
N VAL A 133 12.89 1.40 -6.17
CA VAL A 133 12.40 0.17 -6.82
C VAL A 133 13.39 -0.29 -7.87
N ARG A 134 13.59 0.47 -8.94
CA ARG A 134 14.40 0.02 -10.10
C ARG A 134 15.87 -0.23 -9.76
N ARG A 135 16.46 0.55 -8.83
CA ARG A 135 17.86 0.36 -8.39
C ARG A 135 18.05 -0.68 -7.28
N VAL A 136 17.03 -0.93 -6.46
CA VAL A 136 17.12 -1.88 -5.33
C VAL A 136 16.61 -3.26 -5.74
N VAL A 137 15.45 -3.33 -6.39
CA VAL A 137 14.79 -4.58 -6.77
C VAL A 137 15.13 -4.99 -8.22
N GLY A 138 15.44 -4.03 -9.08
CA GLY A 138 15.74 -4.26 -10.49
C GLY A 138 14.51 -4.18 -11.39
N TYR A 139 14.61 -4.85 -12.55
CA TYR A 139 13.56 -4.91 -13.58
C TYR A 139 13.05 -6.34 -13.84
N GLN A 140 13.44 -7.29 -12.98
CA GLN A 140 13.10 -8.70 -13.13
C GLN A 140 11.59 -8.94 -13.03
N ARG A 141 11.16 -10.09 -13.54
CA ARG A 141 9.80 -10.59 -13.39
C ARG A 141 9.66 -11.20 -12.00
N LEU A 142 8.79 -10.63 -11.17
CA LEU A 142 8.48 -11.17 -9.84
C LEU A 142 7.03 -11.64 -9.82
N GLU A 143 6.81 -12.88 -9.37
CA GLU A 143 5.52 -13.54 -9.36
C GLU A 143 5.32 -14.32 -8.06
N GLY A 144 4.05 -14.59 -7.71
CA GLY A 144 3.71 -15.42 -6.57
C GLY A 144 3.84 -14.74 -5.21
N LEU A 145 3.43 -15.47 -4.17
CA LEU A 145 3.36 -14.95 -2.80
C LEU A 145 4.76 -14.84 -2.17
N GLU A 146 5.64 -15.81 -2.41
CA GLU A 146 7.00 -15.84 -1.87
C GLU A 146 7.82 -14.60 -2.26
N ALA A 147 7.81 -14.24 -3.55
CA ALA A 147 8.44 -13.00 -4.01
C ALA A 147 7.81 -11.76 -3.38
N ALA A 148 6.49 -11.74 -3.13
CA ALA A 148 5.82 -10.61 -2.48
C ALA A 148 6.21 -10.47 -0.99
N GLN A 149 6.46 -11.57 -0.30
CA GLN A 149 6.90 -11.59 1.09
C GLN A 149 8.34 -11.07 1.22
N VAL A 150 9.25 -11.59 0.41
CA VAL A 150 10.65 -11.14 0.36
C VAL A 150 10.73 -9.66 -0.05
N LEU A 151 9.88 -9.23 -0.99
CA LEU A 151 9.76 -7.83 -1.39
C LEU A 151 9.20 -6.94 -0.27
N GLY A 152 8.24 -7.44 0.52
CA GLY A 152 7.73 -6.77 1.70
C GLY A 152 8.78 -6.61 2.81
N GLU A 153 9.57 -7.64 3.08
CA GLU A 153 10.69 -7.58 4.03
C GLU A 153 11.78 -6.61 3.55
N LEU A 154 12.14 -6.67 2.26
CA LEU A 154 13.05 -5.73 1.61
C LEU A 154 12.59 -4.29 1.83
N TYR A 155 11.30 -3.99 1.61
CA TYR A 155 10.76 -2.65 1.84
C TYR A 155 10.67 -2.26 3.31
N GLY A 156 10.42 -3.20 4.22
CA GLY A 156 10.49 -2.99 5.67
C GLY A 156 11.87 -2.53 6.14
N ALA A 157 12.95 -3.10 5.59
CA ALA A 157 14.31 -2.64 5.83
C ALA A 157 14.65 -1.34 5.08
N LEU A 158 14.22 -1.23 3.81
CA LEU A 158 14.52 -0.08 2.94
C LEU A 158 13.88 1.22 3.44
N ARG A 159 12.65 1.20 3.95
CA ARG A 159 11.99 2.41 4.50
C ARG A 159 12.77 3.00 5.67
N LEU A 160 13.32 2.16 6.56
CA LEU A 160 14.13 2.59 7.69
C LEU A 160 15.47 3.13 7.20
N PHE A 161 16.15 2.40 6.31
CA PHE A 161 17.44 2.83 5.76
C PHE A 161 17.32 4.19 5.04
N THR A 162 16.34 4.34 4.15
CA THR A 162 16.21 5.55 3.32
C THR A 162 15.66 6.76 4.07
N ASN A 163 14.70 6.58 4.98
CA ASN A 163 14.11 7.71 5.70
C ASN A 163 14.96 8.17 6.90
N LEU A 164 15.65 7.25 7.57
CA LEU A 164 16.44 7.56 8.77
C LEU A 164 17.92 7.84 8.44
N PHE A 165 18.53 7.12 7.50
CA PHE A 165 20.00 7.12 7.33
C PHE A 165 20.51 7.66 6.00
N GLN A 166 19.73 7.67 4.91
CA GLN A 166 20.21 8.06 3.59
C GLN A 166 19.98 9.56 3.29
N PRO A 167 21.05 10.39 3.21
CA PRO A 167 20.88 11.79 2.84
C PRO A 167 20.53 11.92 1.36
N SER A 168 19.65 12.85 1.02
CA SER A 168 19.25 13.12 -0.38
C SER A 168 19.25 14.62 -0.64
N PHE A 169 19.68 15.02 -1.84
CA PHE A 169 19.53 16.38 -2.32
C PHE A 169 18.06 16.67 -2.65
N LYS A 170 17.55 17.80 -2.19
CA LYS A 170 16.26 18.35 -2.63
C LYS A 170 16.50 19.58 -3.49
N LEU A 171 15.83 19.68 -4.64
CA LEU A 171 15.89 20.86 -5.50
C LEU A 171 15.32 22.07 -4.72
N LYS A 172 16.06 23.17 -4.70
CA LYS A 172 15.69 24.45 -4.05
C LYS A 172 15.13 25.43 -5.08
N SER A 173 15.81 25.58 -6.21
CA SER A 173 15.34 26.37 -7.36
C SER A 173 15.89 25.78 -8.66
N SER A 174 15.18 26.05 -9.76
CA SER A 174 15.61 25.71 -11.12
C SER A 174 15.36 26.90 -12.02
N GLU A 175 16.42 27.61 -12.38
CA GLU A 175 16.38 28.80 -13.21
C GLU A 175 16.82 28.47 -14.63
N ARG A 176 16.09 28.99 -15.63
CA ARG A 176 16.41 28.77 -17.04
C ARG A 176 17.12 30.01 -17.59
N ASP A 177 18.38 29.82 -17.95
CA ASP A 177 19.29 30.81 -18.51
C ASP A 177 19.47 30.47 -20.00
N GLY A 178 18.52 30.97 -20.81
CA GLY A 178 18.38 30.62 -22.23
C GLY A 178 18.21 29.11 -22.47
N GLY A 179 19.22 28.50 -23.07
CA GLY A 179 19.27 27.05 -23.34
C GLY A 179 19.73 26.20 -22.15
N ARG A 180 20.24 26.79 -21.07
CA ARG A 180 20.78 26.07 -19.90
C ARG A 180 19.81 26.14 -18.71
N ILE A 181 19.74 25.06 -17.95
CA ILE A 181 18.97 24.99 -16.69
C ILE A 181 19.96 24.92 -15.52
N LYS A 182 20.00 25.96 -14.71
CA LYS A 182 20.78 26.02 -13.47
C LYS A 182 19.91 25.51 -12.33
N ARG A 183 20.34 24.42 -11.67
CA ARG A 183 19.63 23.81 -10.53
C ARG A 183 20.39 24.09 -9.23
N GLN A 184 19.77 24.81 -8.30
CA GLN A 184 20.29 24.96 -6.94
C GLN A 184 19.64 23.90 -6.05
N HIS A 185 20.43 23.22 -5.22
CA HIS A 185 19.96 22.19 -4.30
C HIS A 185 20.19 22.62 -2.84
N HIS A 186 19.34 22.12 -1.93
CA HIS A 186 19.63 22.17 -0.49
C HIS A 186 20.79 21.23 -0.14
N PRO A 187 21.53 21.49 0.96
CA PRO A 187 22.46 20.53 1.53
C PRO A 187 21.80 19.16 1.76
N PRO A 188 22.52 18.05 1.55
CA PRO A 188 21.94 16.72 1.65
C PRO A 188 21.49 16.44 3.09
N ARG A 189 20.24 16.01 3.24
CA ARG A 189 19.62 15.64 4.54
C ARG A 189 18.78 14.38 4.35
N THR A 190 18.65 13.59 5.41
CA THR A 190 17.70 12.45 5.42
C THR A 190 16.25 12.98 5.49
N PRO A 191 15.25 12.21 5.06
CA PRO A 191 13.84 12.57 5.24
C PRO A 191 13.48 12.87 6.70
N LEU A 192 13.97 12.08 7.67
CA LEU A 192 13.81 12.36 9.10
C LEU A 192 14.43 13.72 9.50
N GLN A 193 15.66 14.01 9.06
CA GLN A 193 16.30 15.30 9.34
C GLN A 193 15.54 16.49 8.74
N ARG A 194 14.92 16.33 7.56
CA ARG A 194 14.04 17.35 6.99
C ARG A 194 12.75 17.50 7.78
N LEU A 195 12.11 16.40 8.17
CA LEU A 195 10.89 16.40 8.96
C LEU A 195 11.07 17.06 10.33
N LEU A 196 12.13 16.69 11.06
CA LEU A 196 12.47 17.31 12.35
C LEU A 196 12.77 18.82 12.20
N ALA A 197 13.42 19.22 11.11
CA ALA A 197 13.72 20.63 10.84
C ALA A 197 12.51 21.47 10.40
N ILE A 198 11.38 20.85 10.02
CA ILE A 198 10.13 21.57 9.73
C ILE A 198 9.37 21.91 11.03
N GLY A 199 9.60 21.17 12.12
CA GLY A 199 9.08 21.51 13.45
C GLY A 199 7.57 21.25 13.68
N VAL A 200 6.89 20.54 12.77
CA VAL A 200 5.46 20.23 12.88
C VAL A 200 5.12 18.99 13.71
N LEU A 201 6.13 18.24 14.17
CA LEU A 201 5.92 17.08 15.04
C LEU A 201 5.81 17.51 16.50
N SER A 202 4.96 16.84 17.28
CA SER A 202 5.03 16.93 18.74
C SER A 202 6.37 16.35 19.23
N GLU A 203 6.89 16.85 20.35
CA GLU A 203 8.19 16.41 20.86
C GLU A 203 8.23 14.91 21.17
N ALA A 204 7.11 14.35 21.66
CA ALA A 204 6.97 12.91 21.87
C ALA A 204 7.07 12.10 20.56
N THR A 205 6.49 12.59 19.46
CA THR A 205 6.64 11.96 18.14
C THR A 205 8.07 12.15 17.60
N ALA A 206 8.63 13.36 17.71
CA ALA A 206 10.00 13.64 17.29
C ALA A 206 11.00 12.70 17.99
N GLU A 207 10.91 12.57 19.31
CA GLU A 207 11.82 11.73 20.10
C GLU A 207 11.62 10.24 19.84
N HIS A 208 10.38 9.78 19.57
CA HIS A 208 10.15 8.40 19.12
C HIS A 208 10.94 8.06 17.84
N TRP A 209 11.00 8.98 16.87
CA TRP A 209 11.75 8.77 15.63
C TRP A 209 13.26 8.96 15.80
N ARG A 210 13.71 9.86 16.69
CA ARG A 210 15.14 9.94 17.09
C ARG A 210 15.59 8.64 17.77
N GLU A 211 14.78 8.09 18.66
CA GLU A 211 15.06 6.79 19.30
C GLU A 211 15.02 5.64 18.30
N LEU A 212 14.06 5.61 17.37
CA LEU A 212 14.07 4.62 16.28
C LEU A 212 15.35 4.70 15.44
N GLN A 213 15.85 5.89 15.15
CA GLN A 213 17.13 6.08 14.47
C GLN A 213 18.31 5.59 15.32
N ARG A 214 18.35 5.86 16.63
CA ARG A 214 19.44 5.41 17.51
C ARG A 214 19.51 3.89 17.66
N ARG A 215 18.37 3.19 17.76
CA ARG A 215 18.31 1.72 17.92
C ARG A 215 18.36 0.91 16.62
N SER A 216 18.29 1.56 15.47
CA SER A 216 18.37 0.87 14.16
C SER A 216 19.82 0.78 13.70
N ASP A 217 20.32 -0.42 13.43
CA ASP A 217 21.63 -0.59 12.79
C ASP A 217 21.51 -0.47 11.26
N PRO A 218 22.10 0.57 10.62
CA PRO A 218 22.08 0.69 9.17
C PRO A 218 22.83 -0.45 8.44
N VAL A 219 23.79 -1.13 9.09
CA VAL A 219 24.51 -2.28 8.49
C VAL A 219 23.63 -3.53 8.48
N ALA A 220 22.92 -3.83 9.56
CA ALA A 220 21.89 -4.87 9.59
C ALA A 220 20.79 -4.60 8.56
N LEU A 221 20.28 -3.37 8.45
CA LEU A 221 19.28 -3.00 7.44
C LEU A 221 19.80 -3.25 6.01
N LEU A 222 21.03 -2.82 5.68
CA LEU A 222 21.66 -3.10 4.38
C LEU A 222 21.89 -4.59 4.14
N THR A 223 22.19 -5.36 5.18
CA THR A 223 22.36 -6.82 5.12
C THR A 223 21.04 -7.52 4.81
N THR A 224 19.94 -7.12 5.46
CA THR A 224 18.58 -7.59 5.14
C THR A 224 18.19 -7.27 3.71
N ILE A 225 18.42 -6.03 3.25
CA ILE A 225 18.14 -5.63 1.86
C ILE A 225 18.91 -6.53 0.88
N ARG A 226 20.22 -6.73 1.09
CA ARG A 226 21.05 -7.61 0.23
C ARG A 226 20.61 -9.07 0.23
N ARG A 227 20.22 -9.60 1.40
CA ARG A 227 19.68 -10.97 1.49
C ARG A 227 18.39 -11.12 0.69
N CYS A 228 17.47 -10.16 0.83
CA CYS A 228 16.22 -10.16 0.09
C CYS A 228 16.45 -9.98 -1.43
N GLN A 229 17.40 -9.12 -1.84
CA GLN A 229 17.81 -8.99 -3.24
C GLN A 229 18.29 -10.33 -3.82
N GLY A 230 19.12 -11.08 -3.07
CA GLY A 230 19.59 -12.42 -3.48
C GLY A 230 18.45 -13.42 -3.61
N GLN A 231 17.51 -13.44 -2.66
CA GLN A 231 16.32 -14.30 -2.73
C GLN A 231 15.41 -13.95 -3.92
N LEU A 232 15.13 -12.67 -4.16
CA LEU A 232 14.36 -12.23 -5.33
C LEU A 232 15.04 -12.61 -6.65
N ALA A 233 16.37 -12.55 -6.72
CA ALA A 233 17.10 -12.98 -7.91
C ALA A 233 16.95 -14.49 -8.17
N VAL A 234 17.03 -15.34 -7.13
CA VAL A 234 16.81 -16.81 -7.25
C VAL A 234 15.38 -17.12 -7.70
N LEU A 235 14.39 -16.42 -7.14
CA LEU A 235 12.97 -16.56 -7.51
C LEU A 235 12.72 -16.11 -8.95
N ALA A 236 13.33 -15.01 -9.39
CA ALA A 236 13.22 -14.49 -10.75
C ALA A 236 13.93 -15.36 -11.80
N SER A 237 15.06 -15.98 -11.45
CA SER A 237 15.79 -16.91 -12.34
C SER A 237 15.12 -18.28 -12.47
N GLY A 238 14.16 -18.61 -11.60
CA GLY A 238 13.46 -19.89 -11.63
C GLY A 238 14.33 -21.10 -11.25
N GLU A 239 15.45 -20.89 -10.56
CA GLU A 239 16.43 -21.95 -10.26
C GLU A 239 15.92 -23.00 -9.26
N GLN A 240 14.92 -22.65 -8.43
CA GLN A 240 14.15 -23.62 -7.64
C GLN A 240 13.12 -24.40 -8.48
N GLY A 241 12.74 -23.89 -9.65
CA GLY A 241 11.79 -24.54 -10.57
C GLY A 241 12.36 -25.78 -11.27
N SER A 242 13.68 -25.84 -11.49
CA SER A 242 14.31 -26.95 -12.22
C SER A 242 14.34 -28.25 -11.42
N ALA A 243 14.66 -28.20 -10.13
CA ALA A 243 14.68 -29.38 -9.25
C ALA A 243 13.26 -29.92 -8.93
N LEU A 244 12.24 -29.07 -8.98
CA LEU A 244 10.85 -29.44 -8.66
C LEU A 244 10.00 -29.83 -9.88
N GLN A 245 10.42 -29.50 -11.11
CA GLN A 245 9.68 -29.90 -12.33
C GLN A 245 9.68 -31.42 -12.60
N ALA A 246 10.64 -32.17 -12.05
CA ALA A 246 10.72 -33.62 -12.23
C ALA A 246 9.87 -34.46 -11.25
N SER A 247 9.23 -33.84 -10.24
CA SER A 247 8.62 -34.59 -9.12
C SER A 247 7.22 -34.15 -8.67
N ARG A 248 6.52 -33.27 -9.40
CA ARG A 248 5.14 -32.86 -9.05
C ARG A 248 4.09 -33.87 -9.54
N THR A 249 4.21 -35.11 -9.08
CA THR A 249 3.07 -36.03 -8.97
C THR A 249 2.55 -36.01 -7.53
N ASP A 250 1.35 -35.44 -7.39
CA ASP A 250 0.35 -35.76 -6.36
C ASP A 250 0.89 -36.01 -4.93
N ARG A 251 1.31 -34.94 -4.23
CA ARG A 251 1.48 -35.00 -2.77
C ARG A 251 1.29 -33.65 -2.04
N ASP A 252 0.27 -33.66 -1.18
CA ASP A 252 0.05 -32.81 0.01
C ASP A 252 -0.06 -31.27 -0.12
N LEU A 253 -1.15 -30.81 -0.75
CA LEU A 253 -1.76 -29.48 -0.51
C LEU A 253 -1.99 -29.19 0.99
N ALA A 254 -2.20 -30.22 1.81
CA ALA A 254 -2.31 -30.08 3.26
C ALA A 254 -0.96 -29.79 3.94
N ALA A 255 0.17 -30.13 3.33
CA ALA A 255 1.50 -29.70 3.79
C ALA A 255 1.78 -28.26 3.36
N GLU A 256 1.37 -27.83 2.15
CA GLU A 256 1.47 -26.43 1.71
C GLU A 256 0.59 -25.50 2.56
N ASN A 257 -0.64 -25.88 2.92
CA ASN A 257 -1.49 -25.07 3.83
C ASN A 257 -0.94 -24.99 5.26
N ARG A 258 -0.43 -26.10 5.82
CA ARG A 258 0.29 -26.06 7.11
C ARG A 258 1.58 -25.26 7.01
N SER A 259 2.26 -25.29 5.87
CA SER A 259 3.41 -24.45 5.57
C SER A 259 3.00 -22.96 5.50
N LEU A 260 1.81 -22.63 4.99
CA LEU A 260 1.28 -21.25 4.99
C LEU A 260 0.95 -20.77 6.42
N GLU A 261 0.33 -21.61 7.26
CA GLU A 261 0.07 -21.29 8.68
C GLU A 261 1.37 -21.17 9.49
N VAL A 262 2.34 -22.06 9.25
CA VAL A 262 3.69 -22.01 9.84
C VAL A 262 4.52 -20.85 9.26
N PHE A 263 4.27 -20.43 8.02
CA PHE A 263 4.89 -19.28 7.37
C PHE A 263 4.36 -17.97 7.99
N LEU A 264 3.03 -17.84 8.14
CA LEU A 264 2.42 -16.71 8.85
C LEU A 264 2.86 -16.69 10.31
N GLY A 265 2.92 -17.86 10.97
CA GLY A 265 3.51 -18.05 12.29
C GLY A 265 5.02 -17.76 12.37
N GLY A 266 5.75 -17.97 11.28
CA GLY A 266 7.19 -17.74 11.17
C GLY A 266 7.53 -16.26 11.00
N LEU A 267 6.77 -15.55 10.15
CA LEU A 267 6.73 -14.08 10.12
C LEU A 267 6.36 -13.55 11.51
N GLN A 268 5.34 -14.14 12.14
CA GLN A 268 4.94 -13.83 13.51
C GLN A 268 6.12 -14.00 14.46
N THR A 269 6.92 -15.08 14.34
CA THR A 269 8.02 -15.40 15.26
C THR A 269 9.21 -14.47 15.07
N LEU A 270 9.58 -14.16 13.82
CA LEU A 270 10.64 -13.21 13.48
C LEU A 270 10.28 -11.76 13.86
N TRP A 271 8.99 -11.43 13.94
CA TRP A 271 8.50 -10.13 14.41
C TRP A 271 8.17 -10.11 15.91
N GLN A 272 7.90 -11.26 16.54
CA GLN A 272 7.60 -11.42 17.97
C GLN A 272 8.79 -11.20 18.89
N THR A 273 10.02 -11.34 18.39
CA THR A 273 11.25 -11.12 19.17
C THR A 273 11.39 -9.70 19.75
N ASN A 274 10.47 -8.77 19.41
CA ASN A 274 10.35 -7.43 20.00
C ASN A 274 8.94 -7.08 20.56
N GLN A 275 8.23 -8.06 21.13
CA GLN A 275 7.05 -7.90 22.04
C GLN A 275 5.74 -7.28 21.42
N PRO A 276 4.66 -7.00 22.21
CA PRO A 276 3.67 -7.96 22.74
C PRO A 276 2.23 -7.72 22.21
N ARG A 277 1.17 -8.33 22.81
CA ARG A 277 -0.21 -8.48 22.23
C ARG A 277 -1.40 -7.98 23.11
N ARG A 278 -2.41 -7.28 22.54
CA ARG A 278 -3.86 -7.11 22.91
C ARG A 278 -4.59 -6.15 21.92
N ARG A 279 -5.81 -6.36 21.37
CA ARG A 279 -6.94 -7.30 21.59
C ARG A 279 -7.97 -7.20 20.40
N LYS A 280 -9.01 -8.05 20.31
CA LYS A 280 -9.97 -8.08 19.16
C LYS A 280 -11.18 -7.10 19.25
N PRO A 281 -11.62 -6.46 18.14
CA PRO A 281 -12.82 -5.61 18.07
C PRO A 281 -14.15 -6.40 17.91
N LYS A 282 -15.29 -5.77 18.23
CA LYS A 282 -16.64 -6.36 18.15
C LYS A 282 -17.24 -6.31 16.72
N PRO A 283 -18.04 -7.32 16.30
CA PRO A 283 -18.68 -7.34 14.98
C PRO A 283 -19.87 -6.38 14.87
N ARG A 284 -20.12 -5.86 13.66
CA ARG A 284 -21.28 -4.99 13.34
C ARG A 284 -22.40 -5.85 12.74
N THR A 285 -23.63 -5.70 13.23
CA THR A 285 -24.80 -6.46 12.80
C THR A 285 -25.74 -5.61 11.93
N GLY A 286 -26.13 -6.14 10.76
CA GLY A 286 -27.13 -5.54 9.88
C GLY A 286 -27.68 -6.59 8.90
N LYS A 287 -29.00 -6.82 8.92
CA LYS A 287 -29.65 -7.91 8.16
C LYS A 287 -29.75 -7.56 6.66
N ARG A 288 -29.33 -8.49 5.78
CA ARG A 288 -29.54 -8.40 4.32
C ARG A 288 -30.97 -8.84 3.93
N THR A 289 -31.61 -8.12 3.01
CA THR A 289 -33.01 -8.33 2.60
C THR A 289 -33.21 -9.20 1.34
N ARG A 290 -32.15 -9.84 0.81
CA ARG A 290 -32.24 -10.82 -0.29
C ARG A 290 -31.29 -11.99 -0.04
N PRO A 291 -31.69 -13.24 -0.33
CA PRO A 291 -30.81 -14.41 -0.25
C PRO A 291 -29.62 -14.26 -1.22
N ASP A 292 -28.46 -14.79 -0.84
CA ASP A 292 -27.24 -14.70 -1.65
C ASP A 292 -27.31 -15.69 -2.83
N PRO A 293 -27.19 -15.25 -4.10
CA PRO A 293 -27.31 -16.15 -5.26
C PRO A 293 -26.19 -17.19 -5.34
N PHE A 294 -25.11 -17.03 -4.58
CA PHE A 294 -24.02 -17.99 -4.47
C PHE A 294 -24.10 -18.84 -3.19
N ALA A 295 -25.22 -18.86 -2.48
CA ALA A 295 -25.40 -19.62 -1.23
C ALA A 295 -25.17 -21.14 -1.39
N ALA A 296 -25.41 -21.71 -2.57
CA ALA A 296 -25.21 -23.14 -2.84
C ALA A 296 -23.73 -23.52 -3.12
N ASP A 297 -22.90 -22.55 -3.51
CA ASP A 297 -21.52 -22.76 -3.95
C ASP A 297 -20.52 -21.97 -3.10
N VAL A 298 -20.90 -21.56 -1.88
CA VAL A 298 -20.05 -20.76 -0.96
C VAL A 298 -18.71 -21.43 -0.72
N GLU A 299 -18.72 -22.66 -0.22
CA GLU A 299 -17.51 -23.40 0.16
C GLU A 299 -16.62 -23.65 -1.07
N ARG A 300 -17.22 -23.91 -2.24
CA ARG A 300 -16.51 -24.10 -3.51
C ARG A 300 -15.85 -22.82 -4.01
N ILE A 301 -16.53 -21.68 -3.90
CA ILE A 301 -15.99 -20.35 -4.22
C ILE A 301 -14.83 -20.03 -3.26
N GLU A 302 -14.97 -20.33 -1.98
CA GLU A 302 -13.94 -20.08 -0.97
C GLU A 302 -12.72 -21.01 -1.17
N GLN A 303 -12.93 -22.31 -1.45
CA GLN A 303 -11.86 -23.24 -1.84
C GLN A 303 -11.11 -22.77 -3.09
N TRP A 304 -11.81 -22.32 -4.15
CA TRP A 304 -11.15 -21.78 -5.35
C TRP A 304 -10.40 -20.48 -5.09
N LEU A 305 -10.82 -19.67 -4.12
CA LEU A 305 -10.13 -18.43 -3.74
C LEU A 305 -9.01 -18.63 -2.72
N GLN A 306 -9.03 -19.74 -1.98
CA GLN A 306 -7.90 -20.21 -1.17
C GLN A 306 -6.80 -20.80 -2.07
N ALA A 307 -7.18 -21.61 -3.07
CA ALA A 307 -6.26 -22.20 -4.03
C ALA A 307 -5.67 -21.19 -5.03
N GLU A 308 -6.47 -20.21 -5.50
CA GLU A 308 -6.04 -19.19 -6.46
C GLU A 308 -6.46 -17.77 -6.01
N PRO A 309 -5.78 -17.15 -5.03
CA PRO A 309 -6.15 -15.83 -4.51
C PRO A 309 -6.18 -14.71 -5.58
N GLN A 310 -5.31 -14.82 -6.59
CA GLN A 310 -5.20 -13.92 -7.75
C GLN A 310 -6.34 -14.09 -8.79
N LEU A 311 -7.19 -15.12 -8.65
CA LEU A 311 -8.21 -15.45 -9.64
C LEU A 311 -9.19 -14.28 -9.87
N GLN A 312 -9.32 -13.85 -11.11
CA GLN A 312 -10.19 -12.72 -11.44
C GLN A 312 -11.66 -13.13 -11.42
N ALA A 313 -12.54 -12.18 -11.07
CA ALA A 313 -13.99 -12.42 -10.98
C ALA A 313 -14.61 -12.99 -12.25
N LYS A 314 -14.05 -12.63 -13.43
CA LYS A 314 -14.48 -13.16 -14.73
C LYS A 314 -14.17 -14.65 -14.85
N ALA A 315 -12.91 -15.04 -14.61
CA ALA A 315 -12.46 -16.44 -14.67
C ALA A 315 -13.15 -17.33 -13.61
N LEU A 316 -13.41 -16.79 -12.41
CA LEU A 316 -14.21 -17.48 -11.39
C LEU A 316 -15.67 -17.69 -11.85
N LEU A 317 -16.30 -16.69 -12.49
CA LEU A 317 -17.65 -16.85 -13.05
C LEU A 317 -17.67 -17.86 -14.20
N GLU A 318 -16.65 -17.88 -15.07
CA GLU A 318 -16.52 -18.85 -16.16
C GLU A 318 -16.28 -20.28 -15.66
N ARG A 319 -15.74 -20.47 -14.44
CA ARG A 319 -15.73 -21.76 -13.74
C ARG A 319 -17.11 -22.12 -13.18
N LEU A 320 -17.78 -21.17 -12.53
CA LEU A 320 -19.14 -21.38 -11.99
C LEU A 320 -20.15 -21.73 -13.09
N ILE A 321 -20.11 -21.06 -14.26
CA ILE A 321 -20.99 -21.35 -15.40
C ILE A 321 -20.72 -22.74 -15.97
N ARG A 322 -19.46 -23.20 -16.02
CA ARG A 322 -19.13 -24.57 -16.46
C ARG A 322 -19.57 -25.64 -15.45
N HIS A 323 -19.61 -25.30 -14.16
CA HIS A 323 -20.01 -26.21 -13.09
C HIS A 323 -21.54 -26.31 -12.93
N ASN A 324 -22.26 -25.20 -13.09
CA ASN A 324 -23.72 -25.15 -13.00
C ASN A 324 -24.28 -24.09 -13.99
N PRO A 325 -24.51 -24.48 -15.26
CA PRO A 325 -24.92 -23.56 -16.32
C PRO A 325 -26.36 -23.06 -16.17
N ASP A 326 -27.24 -23.83 -15.53
CA ASP A 326 -28.65 -23.45 -15.33
C ASP A 326 -28.83 -22.40 -14.22
N HIS A 327 -27.93 -22.41 -13.22
CA HIS A 327 -27.96 -21.47 -12.10
C HIS A 327 -27.13 -20.20 -12.35
N TYR A 328 -26.01 -20.32 -13.08
CA TYR A 328 -25.07 -19.21 -13.30
C TYR A 328 -25.09 -18.62 -14.71
N GLY A 329 -24.51 -17.42 -14.86
CA GLY A 329 -24.58 -16.66 -16.11
C GLY A 329 -24.07 -15.24 -15.96
N ALA A 330 -23.90 -14.53 -17.08
CA ALA A 330 -23.23 -13.22 -17.14
C ALA A 330 -23.84 -12.17 -16.17
N ARG A 331 -25.16 -12.24 -15.92
CA ARG A 331 -25.89 -11.37 -14.97
C ARG A 331 -25.31 -11.38 -13.55
N HIS A 332 -24.62 -12.46 -13.15
CA HIS A 332 -24.09 -12.63 -11.81
C HIS A 332 -22.69 -12.00 -11.61
N LEU A 333 -22.02 -11.52 -12.68
CA LEU A 333 -20.65 -11.00 -12.61
C LEU A 333 -20.48 -9.86 -11.61
N ARG A 334 -21.38 -8.86 -11.62
CA ARG A 334 -21.31 -7.72 -10.68
C ARG A 334 -21.48 -8.15 -9.22
N THR A 335 -22.32 -9.16 -8.98
CA THR A 335 -22.54 -9.71 -7.63
C THR A 335 -21.33 -10.51 -7.17
N LEU A 336 -20.72 -11.32 -8.04
CA LEU A 336 -19.49 -12.06 -7.75
C LEU A 336 -18.32 -11.10 -7.50
N GLN A 337 -18.14 -10.06 -8.32
CA GLN A 337 -17.17 -8.98 -8.10
C GLN A 337 -17.38 -8.27 -6.76
N ARG A 338 -18.62 -8.06 -6.32
CA ARG A 338 -18.92 -7.48 -5.00
C ARG A 338 -18.59 -8.46 -3.86
N ARG A 339 -18.87 -9.75 -4.04
CA ARG A 339 -18.56 -10.81 -3.07
C ARG A 339 -17.04 -11.02 -2.93
N LEU A 340 -16.32 -11.05 -4.05
CA LEU A 340 -14.85 -11.10 -4.11
C LEU A 340 -14.19 -9.89 -3.46
N ARG A 341 -14.72 -8.68 -3.68
CA ARG A 341 -14.27 -7.49 -2.96
C ARG A 341 -14.50 -7.63 -1.46
N GLY A 342 -15.64 -8.16 -1.03
CA GLY A 342 -15.90 -8.48 0.38
C GLY A 342 -14.91 -9.52 0.95
N TYR A 343 -14.67 -10.62 0.25
CA TYR A 343 -13.74 -11.68 0.67
C TYR A 343 -12.29 -11.18 0.72
N ARG A 344 -11.83 -10.44 -0.30
CA ARG A 344 -10.49 -9.83 -0.32
C ARG A 344 -10.35 -8.72 0.71
N LEU A 345 -11.37 -7.87 0.89
CA LEU A 345 -11.38 -6.86 1.95
C LEU A 345 -11.32 -7.54 3.31
N GLN A 346 -12.10 -8.59 3.56
CA GLN A 346 -12.11 -9.33 4.84
C GLN A 346 -10.82 -10.14 5.05
N TRP A 347 -10.19 -10.65 3.98
CA TRP A 347 -8.86 -11.27 4.05
C TRP A 347 -7.80 -10.24 4.42
N ILE A 348 -7.71 -9.11 3.68
CA ILE A 348 -6.78 -8.02 4.02
C ILE A 348 -7.13 -7.42 5.39
N GLU A 349 -8.40 -7.24 5.76
CA GLU A 349 -8.80 -6.70 7.07
C GLU A 349 -8.52 -7.68 8.20
N ASN A 350 -8.63 -9.00 8.02
CA ASN A 350 -8.25 -9.97 9.05
C ASN A 350 -6.72 -10.01 9.22
N GLU A 351 -5.99 -10.10 8.10
CA GLU A 351 -4.53 -10.09 8.05
C GLU A 351 -3.96 -8.77 8.61
N MET A 352 -4.57 -7.64 8.27
CA MET A 352 -4.16 -6.31 8.71
C MET A 352 -4.73 -5.92 10.07
N ALA A 353 -5.83 -6.50 10.55
CA ALA A 353 -6.27 -6.34 11.94
C ALA A 353 -5.32 -7.08 12.90
N THR A 354 -4.76 -8.22 12.49
CA THR A 354 -3.64 -8.83 13.22
C THR A 354 -2.34 -8.01 13.15
N LEU A 355 -2.16 -7.16 12.11
CA LEU A 355 -1.02 -6.24 11.98
C LEU A 355 -1.23 -4.86 12.63
N VAL A 356 -2.44 -4.53 13.09
CA VAL A 356 -2.79 -3.19 13.61
C VAL A 356 -3.32 -3.21 15.05
N ALA A 357 -3.73 -4.37 15.57
CA ALA A 357 -4.30 -4.50 16.92
C ALA A 357 -3.27 -4.48 18.07
N ASP A 358 -2.26 -3.59 18.00
CA ASP A 358 -1.61 -3.04 19.21
C ASP A 358 -0.90 -1.70 18.93
N ARG A 359 -1.46 -0.60 19.44
CA ARG A 359 -0.80 0.70 19.64
C ARG A 359 -1.42 1.32 20.89
N PRO A 360 -0.64 1.90 21.84
CA PRO A 360 -1.23 2.53 23.01
C PRO A 360 -2.11 3.74 22.66
N SER A 361 -3.16 3.93 23.44
CA SER A 361 -4.02 5.12 23.42
C SER A 361 -3.21 6.37 23.80
N GLY A 362 -3.09 7.32 22.88
CA GLY A 362 -2.22 8.50 23.06
C GLY A 362 -2.23 9.49 21.89
N LEU A 363 -3.39 9.67 21.26
CA LEU A 363 -3.69 10.79 20.37
C LEU A 363 -5.11 11.24 20.73
N GLU A 364 -5.23 12.21 21.62
CA GLU A 364 -6.49 12.91 21.84
C GLU A 364 -6.73 13.88 20.68
N ASP A 365 -7.96 13.90 20.15
CA ASP A 365 -8.38 14.84 19.12
C ASP A 365 -8.48 16.26 19.69
N ALA A 366 -7.34 16.95 19.73
CA ALA A 366 -7.26 18.32 20.18
C ALA A 366 -7.80 19.29 19.12
N GLN A 367 -9.13 19.38 18.96
CA GLN A 367 -9.86 20.61 18.58
C GLN A 367 -11.40 20.44 18.55
N SER A 368 -12.07 20.89 19.62
CA SER A 368 -13.26 21.76 19.54
C SER A 368 -13.77 22.11 20.95
N GLY A 369 -13.05 23.01 21.62
CA GLY A 369 -13.45 23.56 22.92
C GLY A 369 -14.53 24.65 22.81
N GLU A 370 -15.67 24.36 22.19
CA GLU A 370 -16.85 25.24 22.31
C GLU A 370 -17.58 24.95 23.62
N LYS A 371 -17.50 25.88 24.57
CA LYS A 371 -18.39 25.89 25.74
C LYS A 371 -19.82 26.18 25.27
N PRO A 372 -20.82 25.33 25.54
CA PRO A 372 -22.21 25.76 25.40
C PRO A 372 -22.50 26.83 26.45
N VAL A 373 -22.80 28.04 25.98
CA VAL A 373 -23.50 29.04 26.79
C VAL A 373 -24.92 28.53 27.02
N LEU A 374 -25.34 28.42 28.28
CA LEU A 374 -26.76 28.32 28.64
C LEU A 374 -27.17 29.57 29.42
N PRO A 375 -28.37 30.12 29.18
CA PRO A 375 -28.84 31.34 29.83
C PRO A 375 -29.12 31.08 31.32
N GLY A 376 -28.92 32.12 32.13
CA GLY A 376 -28.96 32.01 33.60
C GLY A 376 -30.37 31.93 34.20
N VAL A 377 -30.40 31.59 35.48
CA VAL A 377 -31.55 31.80 36.38
C VAL A 377 -30.99 32.30 37.72
N ASN A 378 -31.32 33.56 38.05
CA ASN A 378 -31.11 34.30 39.31
C ASN A 378 -29.70 34.30 39.92
#